data_AF-N8WUZ6-F1
#
_entry.id   AF-N8WUZ6-F1
#
_cell.length_a   1.000
_cell.length_b   1.000
_cell.length_c   1.000
_cell.angle_alpha   90.00
_cell.angle_beta   90.00
_cell.angle_gamma   90.00
#
_symmetry.space_group_name_H-M   'P 1'
#
loop_
_entity.id
_entity.type
_entity.pdbx_description
1 polymer ?
#
loop_
_entity_poly.entity_id
_entity_poly.type
_entity_poly.pdbx_seq_one_letter_code
_entity_poly.pdbx_strand_id
1 'polypeptide(L)' 'MTTMKAMVYYGANDIRFEERPIPHILQPTDAIIKLSKVTICGTDLGI' A
#
# COMPACT_ATOMS: atom_id res chain seq x y z
N MET A 1 13.70 -3.78 -11.54
CA MET A 1 13.17 -4.02 -10.19
C MET A 1 11.71 -4.37 -10.33
N THR A 2 11.22 -5.40 -9.66
CA THR A 2 9.80 -5.76 -9.70
C THR A 2 9.04 -4.77 -8.82
N THR A 3 8.11 -4.00 -9.42
CA THR A 3 7.31 -2.98 -8.73
C THR A 3 5.87 -3.43 -8.56
N MET A 4 5.15 -2.75 -7.66
CA MET A 4 3.72 -2.87 -7.44
C MET A 4 3.11 -1.47 -7.36
N LYS A 5 1.82 -1.36 -7.70
CA LYS A 5 1.06 -0.14 -7.47
C LYS A 5 0.75 0.02 -5.98
N ALA A 6 0.96 1.22 -5.47
CA ALA A 6 0.60 1.60 -4.11
C ALA A 6 -0.14 2.95 -4.13
N MET A 7 -1.08 3.08 -3.20
CA MET A 7 -1.73 4.35 -2.88
C MET A 7 -0.95 4.98 -1.72
N VAL A 8 -0.35 6.15 -1.94
CA VAL A 8 0.57 6.80 -0.99
C VAL A 8 0.01 8.16 -0.59
N TYR A 9 -0.04 8.38 0.72
CA TYR A 9 -0.48 9.62 1.35
C TYR A 9 0.68 10.61 1.42
N TYR A 10 0.47 11.81 0.91
CA TYR A 10 1.41 12.93 0.95
C TYR A 10 0.90 14.11 1.81
N GLY A 11 -0.39 14.11 2.17
CA GLY A 11 -1.00 15.12 3.02
C GLY A 11 -2.52 15.22 2.80
N ALA A 12 -3.16 16.15 3.51
CA ALA A 12 -4.58 16.39 3.36
C ALA A 12 -4.94 16.69 1.90
N ASN A 13 -5.86 15.89 1.34
CA ASN A 13 -6.28 15.92 -0.07
C ASN A 13 -5.18 15.59 -1.09
N ASP A 14 -4.03 15.08 -0.67
CA ASP A 14 -2.94 14.63 -1.56
C ASP A 14 -2.65 13.14 -1.34
N ILE A 15 -3.33 12.31 -2.13
CA ILE A 15 -3.13 10.87 -2.19
C ILE A 15 -2.86 10.51 -3.65
N ARG A 16 -1.79 9.75 -3.89
CA ARG A 16 -1.32 9.44 -5.25
C ARG A 16 -1.16 7.95 -5.45
N PHE A 17 -1.38 7.50 -6.68
CA PHE A 17 -0.99 6.17 -7.11
C PHE A 17 0.41 6.21 -7.71
N GLU A 18 1.31 5.39 -7.17
CA GLU A 18 2.69 5.30 -7.63
C GLU A 18 3.20 3.86 -7.64
N GLU A 19 4.26 3.62 -8.41
CA GLU A 19 4.96 2.35 -8.45
C GLU A 19 5.97 2.28 -7.29
N ARG A 20 5.88 1.22 -6.49
CA ARG A 20 6.74 0.97 -5.34
C ARG A 20 7.39 -0.40 -5.46
N PRO A 21 8.58 -0.61 -4.88
CA PRO A 21 9.16 -1.95 -4.82
C PRO A 21 8.20 -2.94 -4.15
N ILE A 22 8.13 -4.17 -4.67
CA ILE A 22 7.45 -5.25 -3.96
C ILE A 22 8.14 -5.42 -2.59
N PRO A 23 7.37 -5.58 -1.49
CA PRO A 23 7.94 -5.75 -0.15
C PRO A 23 8.77 -7.03 -0.06
N HIS A 24 9.67 -7.08 0.91
CA HIS A 24 10.45 -8.26 1.25
C HIS A 24 10.13 -8.71 2.67
N ILE A 25 10.26 -10.01 2.91
CA ILE A 25 10.08 -10.62 4.23
C ILE A 25 11.23 -10.15 5.14
N LEU A 26 10.90 -9.58 6.30
CA LEU A 26 11.87 -9.11 7.29
C LEU A 26 12.01 -10.10 8.45
N GLN A 27 10.88 -10.66 8.87
CA GLN A 27 10.79 -11.61 9.97
C GLN A 27 10.21 -12.95 9.48
N PRO A 28 10.53 -14.09 10.13
CA PRO A 28 10.01 -15.40 9.73
C PRO A 28 8.48 -15.51 9.74
N THR A 29 7.81 -14.62 10.46
CA THR A 29 6.36 -14.57 10.60
C THR A 29 5.67 -13.74 9.52
N ASP A 30 6.40 -13.05 8.65
CA ASP A 30 5.81 -12.19 7.62
C ASP A 30 5.33 -13.01 6.42
N ALA A 31 4.26 -12.53 5.78
CA ALA A 31 3.75 -13.09 4.54
C ALA A 31 3.50 -11.97 3.52
N ILE A 32 3.87 -12.22 2.27
CA ILE A 32 3.57 -11.34 1.15
C ILE A 32 2.32 -11.86 0.45
N ILE A 33 1.25 -11.07 0.48
CA ILE A 33 -0.05 -11.45 -0.08
C ILE A 33 -0.36 -10.61 -1.32
N LYS A 34 -0.70 -11.28 -2.42
CA LYS A 34 -1.22 -10.60 -3.61
C LYS A 34 -2.69 -10.25 -3.40
N LEU A 35 -2.98 -8.98 -3.19
CA LEU A 35 -4.34 -8.49 -3.01
C LEU A 35 -5.12 -8.55 -4.34
N SER A 36 -6.30 -9.15 -4.30
CA SER A 36 -7.22 -9.19 -5.45
C SER A 36 -8.15 -7.98 -5.47
N LYS A 37 -8.59 -7.54 -4.29
CA LYS A 37 -9.46 -6.37 -4.06
C LYS A 37 -9.14 -5.77 -2.69
N VAL A 38 -9.32 -4.46 -2.58
CA VAL A 38 -9.27 -3.70 -1.33
C VAL A 38 -10.48 -2.77 -1.26
N THR A 39 -10.93 -2.46 -0.05
CA THR A 39 -12.03 -1.53 0.21
C THR A 39 -11.51 -0.31 0.96
N ILE A 40 -12.28 0.77 0.95
CA ILE A 40 -11.97 2.00 1.68
C ILE A 40 -12.79 2.02 2.97
N CYS A 41 -12.15 2.36 4.08
CA CYS A 41 -12.79 2.63 5.37
C CYS A 41 -12.90 4.14 5.61
N GLY A 42 -13.87 4.57 6.41
CA GLY A 42 -13.98 5.99 6.80
C GLY A 42 -12.75 6.51 7.55
N THR A 43 -12.01 5.62 8.24
CA THR A 43 -10.75 5.97 8.91
C THR A 43 -9.64 6.35 7.94
N ASP A 44 -9.67 5.84 6.70
CA ASP A 44 -8.65 6.14 5.68
C ASP A 44 -8.77 7.58 5.16
N LEU A 45 -9.92 8.23 5.38
CA LEU A 45 -10.15 9.63 5.02
C LEU A 45 -9.82 10.61 6.17
N GLY A 46 -9.66 10.09 7.39
CA GLY A 46 -9.39 10.88 8.59
C GLY A 46 -7.91 10.98 8.97
N ILE A 47 -7.01 10.54 8.07
CA ILE A 47 -5.55 10.53 8.27
C ILE A 47 -4.86 11.87 7.94
#